data_AF-A0A933IRL1-F1
#
_entry.id   AF-A0A933IRL1-F1
#
_cell.length_a   1.000
_cell.length_b   1.000
_cell.length_c   1.000
_cell.angle_alpha   90.00
_cell.angle_beta   90.00
_cell.angle_gamma   90.00
#
_symmetry.space_group_name_H-M   'P 1'
#
loop_
_entity.id
_entity.type
_entity.pdbx_description
1 polymer ?
#
loop_
_entity_poly.entity_id
_entity_poly.type
_entity_poly.pdbx_seq_one_letter_code
_entity_poly.pdbx_strand_id
1 'polypeptide(L)'
;MKFIPLHYGNKLIGINSCGFVGVITLWSRPKKILDVFREQGIDLNPATSPIVAFGTLYGNGLPHLIRNLLYNPQITHLVVCGRNRSSSFRELTNFFSEGVEKVEFLGIRANKIKGTEGILDDLLRPELFKFPPRMEAVGPLTTPESLSGLKRYFQSVRRDPARRFTESDRVKIPPKTLPIGHFPSSVLQHTVLSETPLEGWKQLMFKLVRFGRKVELKKGVRKELQNLKVVIADPTSDPDDALVEYGFSPEEFSRYRDEIMDGELPSLLEYTYGNRLRSYFGVDTLSLAAERLASDPESRHQFISLWDTAADFRDRKANPCLVSLFFRISEGRLGMTASYRTHNAIDAWLQNVHGLIRILDFVCERSGLAKGALTVFSHSISLDPTNEIKYRKALSVAELRAHRLREDPHGFFRITLEEGQIVVRHLYNNVLLKEYRSKHAERIQHDLVRDEAISDLNHALYVGRNLALAERALKLGEQFEEA
;
A
#
# COMPACT_ATOMS: atom_id res chain seq x y z
N MET A 1 21.94 14.53 -38.46
CA MET A 1 21.43 13.54 -37.50
C MET A 1 19.91 13.46 -37.64
N LYS A 2 19.34 12.26 -37.71
CA LYS A 2 17.89 12.04 -37.81
C LYS A 2 17.29 11.74 -36.44
N PHE A 3 16.03 12.13 -36.24
CA PHE A 3 15.24 11.81 -35.06
C PHE A 3 14.86 10.33 -35.03
N ILE A 4 15.04 9.71 -33.87
CA ILE A 4 14.68 8.32 -33.59
C ILE A 4 13.94 8.27 -32.24
N PRO A 5 12.63 7.97 -32.23
CA PRO A 5 11.88 7.86 -30.98
C PRO A 5 12.22 6.54 -30.26
N LEU A 6 12.95 6.60 -29.14
CA LEU A 6 13.20 5.41 -28.32
C LEU A 6 11.94 4.91 -27.62
N HIS A 7 11.07 5.83 -27.21
CA HIS A 7 9.86 5.53 -26.46
C HIS A 7 8.64 6.19 -27.10
N TYR A 8 7.53 5.43 -27.12
CA TYR A 8 6.22 5.88 -27.58
C TYR A 8 6.20 6.45 -29.01
N GLY A 9 7.03 5.94 -29.92
CA GLY A 9 7.06 6.41 -31.31
C GLY A 9 5.70 6.39 -32.00
N ASN A 10 4.87 5.39 -31.71
CA ASN A 10 3.49 5.27 -32.21
C ASN A 10 2.51 6.33 -31.66
N LYS A 11 2.87 7.04 -30.59
CA LYS A 11 2.07 8.12 -29.99
C LYS A 11 2.57 9.52 -30.37
N LEU A 12 3.70 9.60 -31.08
CA LEU A 12 4.25 10.86 -31.57
C LEU A 12 3.75 11.11 -33.00
N ILE A 13 3.51 12.38 -33.32
CA ILE A 13 3.25 12.80 -34.70
C ILE A 13 4.56 13.37 -35.24
N GLY A 14 5.29 12.59 -36.03
CA GLY A 14 6.51 13.04 -36.69
C GLY A 14 6.24 14.00 -37.85
N ILE A 15 7.08 15.01 -38.01
CA ILE A 15 7.01 16.00 -39.10
C ILE A 15 8.29 15.93 -39.94
N ASN A 16 9.41 16.50 -39.45
CA ASN A 16 10.70 16.43 -40.12
C ASN A 16 11.73 15.70 -39.24
N SER A 17 12.20 14.54 -39.70
CA SER A 17 13.22 13.77 -38.95
C SER A 17 14.54 14.53 -38.74
N CYS A 18 14.85 15.55 -39.54
CA CYS A 18 16.04 16.38 -39.43
C CYS A 18 15.79 17.73 -38.71
N GLY A 19 14.57 17.95 -38.21
CA GLY A 19 14.21 19.13 -37.43
C GLY A 19 14.99 19.23 -36.11
N PHE A 20 14.78 20.33 -35.39
CA PHE A 20 15.45 20.64 -34.12
C PHE A 20 14.51 21.19 -33.03
N VAL A 21 13.20 21.30 -33.32
CA VAL A 21 12.15 21.74 -32.39
C VAL A 21 11.22 20.58 -32.06
N GLY A 22 11.10 20.22 -30.78
CA GLY A 22 10.05 19.33 -30.30
C GLY A 22 8.82 20.12 -29.83
N VAL A 23 7.61 19.65 -30.13
CA VAL A 23 6.38 20.31 -29.66
C VAL A 23 5.68 19.44 -28.61
N ILE A 24 5.46 20.02 -27.43
CA ILE A 24 4.79 19.40 -26.29
C ILE A 24 3.40 20.01 -26.16
N THR A 25 2.37 19.15 -26.20
CA THR A 25 0.96 19.56 -26.27
C THR A 25 0.20 19.42 -24.95
N LEU A 26 0.89 19.01 -23.88
CA LEU A 26 0.32 18.78 -22.54
C LEU A 26 -0.91 17.87 -22.61
N TRP A 27 -2.05 18.30 -22.06
CA TRP A 27 -3.33 17.58 -22.06
C TRP A 27 -4.17 17.80 -23.33
N SER A 28 -3.71 18.62 -24.27
CA SER A 28 -4.39 18.84 -25.54
C SER A 28 -4.12 17.68 -26.50
N ARG A 29 -5.11 17.33 -27.33
CA ARG A 29 -4.94 16.29 -28.35
C ARG A 29 -3.92 16.77 -29.40
N PRO A 30 -2.84 16.02 -29.70
CA PRO A 30 -1.80 16.48 -30.62
C PRO A 30 -2.31 16.86 -32.01
N LYS A 31 -3.25 16.09 -32.56
CA LYS A 31 -3.87 16.39 -33.87
C LYS A 31 -4.55 17.77 -33.89
N LYS A 32 -5.27 18.14 -32.83
CA LYS A 32 -5.92 19.47 -32.75
C LYS A 32 -4.90 20.60 -32.70
N ILE A 33 -3.80 20.41 -31.98
CA ILE A 33 -2.72 21.40 -31.93
C ILE A 33 -2.01 21.51 -33.29
N LEU A 34 -1.79 20.38 -33.96
CA LEU A 34 -1.25 20.36 -35.32
C LEU A 34 -2.13 21.14 -36.31
N ASP A 35 -3.45 21.01 -36.21
CA ASP A 35 -4.39 21.76 -37.04
C ASP A 35 -4.26 23.27 -36.81
N VAL A 36 -4.15 23.70 -35.55
CA VAL A 36 -3.88 25.11 -35.22
C VAL A 36 -2.55 25.59 -35.82
N PHE A 37 -1.49 24.78 -35.78
CA PHE A 37 -0.21 25.13 -36.42
C PHE A 37 -0.37 25.32 -37.94
N ARG A 38 -1.15 24.46 -38.59
CA ARG A 38 -1.47 24.56 -40.03
C ARG A 38 -2.24 25.84 -40.33
N GLU A 39 -3.26 26.16 -39.55
CA GLU A 39 -4.07 27.38 -39.69
C GLU A 39 -3.25 28.66 -39.46
N GLN A 40 -2.25 28.61 -38.57
CA GLN A 40 -1.34 29.72 -38.33
C GLN A 40 -0.22 29.84 -39.37
N GLY A 41 -0.18 28.97 -40.39
CA GLY A 41 0.81 29.00 -41.47
C GLY A 41 2.21 28.57 -41.04
N ILE A 42 2.33 27.76 -39.98
CA ILE A 42 3.62 27.23 -39.54
C ILE A 42 4.07 26.13 -40.51
N ASP A 43 5.34 26.12 -40.89
CA ASP A 43 5.90 25.11 -41.79
C ASP A 43 5.83 23.70 -41.15
N LEU A 44 5.07 22.81 -41.78
CA LEU A 44 4.90 21.40 -41.42
C LEU A 44 5.41 20.46 -42.54
N ASN A 45 6.16 20.97 -43.52
CA ASN A 45 6.71 20.16 -44.59
C ASN A 45 7.80 19.21 -44.04
N PRO A 46 7.74 17.90 -44.34
CA PRO A 46 8.71 16.92 -43.87
C PRO A 46 10.17 17.20 -44.25
N ALA A 47 10.43 18.01 -45.29
CA ALA A 47 11.76 18.36 -45.74
C ALA A 47 12.33 19.63 -45.09
N THR A 48 11.50 20.63 -44.82
CA THR A 48 11.94 21.98 -44.43
C THR A 48 11.57 22.37 -43.00
N SER A 49 10.53 21.75 -42.43
CA SER A 49 10.00 22.15 -41.13
C SER A 49 11.08 22.05 -40.05
N PRO A 50 11.21 23.04 -39.16
CA PRO A 50 12.10 22.93 -38.00
C PRO A 50 11.55 21.93 -36.96
N ILE A 51 10.29 21.51 -37.08
CA ILE A 51 9.60 20.67 -36.11
C ILE A 51 9.94 19.20 -36.36
N VAL A 52 10.40 18.54 -35.31
CA VAL A 52 10.67 17.10 -35.31
C VAL A 52 9.40 16.30 -35.16
N ALA A 53 8.68 16.55 -34.07
CA ALA A 53 7.48 15.81 -33.73
C ALA A 53 6.63 16.57 -32.70
N PHE A 54 5.34 16.20 -32.66
CA PHE A 54 4.41 16.56 -31.60
C PHE A 54 4.19 15.37 -30.66
N GLY A 55 4.14 15.66 -29.35
CA GLY A 55 3.81 14.68 -28.33
C GLY A 55 3.01 15.30 -27.18
N THR A 56 2.28 14.47 -26.44
CA THR A 56 1.64 14.87 -25.18
C THR A 56 2.60 14.70 -24.02
N LEU A 57 2.48 15.56 -23.00
CA LEU A 57 3.17 15.39 -21.72
C LEU A 57 2.18 15.56 -20.58
N TYR A 58 1.70 14.43 -20.07
CA TYR A 58 0.88 14.32 -18.87
C TYR A 58 1.19 12.99 -18.17
N GLY A 59 0.89 12.90 -16.87
CA GLY A 59 1.19 11.71 -16.06
C GLY A 59 2.67 11.36 -16.07
N ASN A 60 2.99 10.06 -16.17
CA ASN A 60 4.36 9.53 -16.06
C ASN A 60 5.16 9.53 -17.39
N GLY A 61 4.84 10.45 -18.31
CA GLY A 61 5.52 10.56 -19.60
C GLY A 61 6.92 11.18 -19.52
N LEU A 62 7.21 11.96 -18.48
CA LEU A 62 8.44 12.75 -18.35
C LEU A 62 9.75 11.93 -18.40
N PRO A 63 9.90 10.79 -17.67
CA PRO A 63 11.11 9.98 -17.75
C PRO A 63 11.42 9.45 -19.17
N HIS A 64 10.38 9.24 -19.98
CA HIS A 64 10.52 8.75 -21.35
C HIS A 64 10.83 9.88 -22.31
N LEU A 65 10.26 11.07 -22.10
CA LEU A 65 10.62 12.29 -22.81
C LEU A 65 12.09 12.62 -22.61
N ILE A 66 12.58 12.62 -21.36
CA ILE A 66 13.98 12.89 -21.03
C ILE A 66 14.92 11.93 -21.79
N ARG A 67 14.61 10.63 -21.80
CA ARG A 67 15.37 9.62 -22.55
C ARG A 67 15.33 9.85 -24.05
N ASN A 68 14.17 10.20 -24.61
CA ASN A 68 14.04 10.55 -26.02
C ASN A 68 14.91 11.78 -26.35
N LEU A 69 14.97 12.80 -25.50
CA LEU A 69 15.77 14.01 -25.72
C LEU A 69 17.27 13.72 -25.61
N LEU A 70 17.69 12.93 -24.61
CA LEU A 70 19.08 12.47 -24.47
C LEU A 70 19.58 11.69 -25.71
N TYR A 71 18.70 10.88 -26.30
CA TYR A 71 19.02 10.14 -27.51
C TYR A 71 18.91 10.97 -28.79
N ASN A 72 18.29 12.15 -28.73
CA ASN A 72 18.07 13.03 -29.88
C ASN A 72 18.57 14.45 -29.57
N PRO A 73 19.90 14.63 -29.38
CA PRO A 73 20.48 15.90 -28.97
C PRO A 73 20.31 17.02 -30.01
N GLN A 74 19.95 16.67 -31.26
CA GLN A 74 19.58 17.68 -32.27
C GLN A 74 18.30 18.45 -31.90
N ILE A 75 17.47 17.96 -30.97
CA ILE A 75 16.33 18.68 -30.44
C ILE A 75 16.85 19.71 -29.43
N THR A 76 17.17 20.90 -29.91
CA THR A 76 17.72 21.99 -29.09
C THR A 76 16.64 22.93 -28.56
N HIS A 77 15.40 22.78 -29.01
CA HIS A 77 14.26 23.57 -28.57
C HIS A 77 13.04 22.71 -28.27
N LEU A 78 12.29 23.13 -27.26
CA LEU A 78 10.98 22.59 -26.91
C LEU A 78 9.95 23.71 -26.85
N VAL A 79 8.89 23.59 -27.66
CA VAL A 79 7.72 24.47 -27.59
C VAL A 79 6.65 23.78 -26.79
N VAL A 80 6.24 24.38 -25.68
CA VAL A 80 5.18 23.87 -24.81
C VAL A 80 3.90 24.66 -25.06
N CYS A 81 2.84 23.94 -25.43
CA CYS A 81 1.55 24.50 -25.78
C CYS A 81 0.40 23.59 -25.30
N GLY A 82 -0.82 24.11 -25.34
CA GLY A 82 -2.02 23.38 -24.91
C GLY A 82 -2.37 23.57 -23.44
N ARG A 83 -3.36 22.81 -22.97
CA ARG A 83 -3.91 22.98 -21.62
C ARG A 83 -3.02 22.31 -20.58
N ASN A 84 -2.56 23.07 -19.59
CA ASN A 84 -1.85 22.54 -18.44
C ASN A 84 -2.84 22.12 -17.35
N ARG A 85 -2.93 20.82 -17.05
CA ARG A 85 -3.82 20.26 -16.01
C ARG A 85 -3.07 19.38 -15.00
N SER A 86 -1.74 19.41 -15.03
CA SER A 86 -0.89 18.63 -14.12
C SER A 86 0.38 19.40 -13.77
N SER A 87 1.17 18.84 -12.86
CA SER A 87 2.52 19.34 -12.53
C SER A 87 3.54 19.08 -13.63
N SER A 88 3.21 18.31 -14.69
CA SER A 88 4.17 17.81 -15.68
C SER A 88 4.96 18.90 -16.41
N PHE A 89 4.37 20.07 -16.66
CA PHE A 89 5.12 21.20 -17.22
C PHE A 89 6.14 21.74 -16.22
N ARG A 90 5.72 21.96 -14.96
CA ARG A 90 6.59 22.41 -13.87
C ARG A 90 7.71 21.42 -13.61
N GLU A 91 7.42 20.12 -13.62
CA GLU A 91 8.42 19.05 -13.47
C GLU A 91 9.47 19.08 -14.58
N LEU A 92 9.05 19.24 -15.85
CA LEU A 92 9.98 19.39 -16.98
C LEU A 92 10.85 20.65 -16.82
N THR A 93 10.24 21.78 -16.45
CA THR A 93 10.98 23.03 -16.25
C THR A 93 11.99 22.92 -15.12
N ASN A 94 11.55 22.46 -13.95
CA ASN A 94 12.39 22.32 -12.76
C ASN A 94 13.48 21.27 -12.94
N PHE A 95 13.25 20.21 -13.72
CA PHE A 95 14.29 19.23 -14.03
C PHE A 95 15.51 19.89 -14.67
N PHE A 96 15.31 20.87 -15.57
CA PHE A 96 16.41 21.58 -16.21
C PHE A 96 16.89 22.81 -15.42
N SER A 97 16.02 23.53 -14.72
CA SER A 97 16.41 24.76 -14.01
C SER A 97 16.93 24.53 -12.59
N GLU A 98 16.29 23.63 -11.83
CA GLU A 98 16.60 23.35 -10.42
C GLU A 98 17.39 22.05 -10.23
N GLY A 99 17.24 21.14 -11.18
CA GLY A 99 17.81 19.80 -11.16
C GLY A 99 17.07 18.83 -10.24
N VAL A 100 17.80 17.84 -9.74
CA VAL A 100 17.26 16.74 -8.94
C VAL A 100 18.00 16.58 -7.62
N GLU A 101 17.35 15.97 -6.64
CA GLU A 101 17.94 15.56 -5.37
C GLU A 101 17.73 14.06 -5.15
N LYS A 102 18.68 13.41 -4.47
CA LYS A 102 18.57 11.98 -4.15
C LYS A 102 17.60 11.79 -3.00
N VAL A 103 16.62 10.91 -3.20
CA VAL A 103 15.61 10.56 -2.18
C VAL A 103 15.49 9.04 -2.05
N GLU A 104 14.96 8.59 -0.91
CA GLU A 104 14.41 7.25 -0.80
C GLU A 104 12.90 7.30 -1.10
N PHE A 105 12.47 6.61 -2.15
CA PHE A 105 11.07 6.54 -2.55
C PHE A 105 10.64 5.07 -2.57
N LEU A 106 9.66 4.69 -1.73
CA LEU A 106 9.19 3.30 -1.62
C LEU A 106 10.32 2.27 -1.38
N GLY A 107 11.33 2.62 -0.59
CA GLY A 107 12.43 1.71 -0.20
C GLY A 107 13.56 1.59 -1.21
N ILE A 108 13.61 2.46 -2.22
CA ILE A 108 14.69 2.50 -3.21
C ILE A 108 15.24 3.91 -3.39
N ARG A 109 16.49 3.98 -3.84
CA ARG A 109 17.12 5.24 -4.23
C ARG A 109 16.50 5.73 -5.54
N ALA A 110 16.07 6.99 -5.54
CA ALA A 110 15.48 7.66 -6.68
C ALA A 110 15.93 9.13 -6.72
N ASN A 111 15.64 9.82 -7.82
CA ASN A 111 15.87 11.25 -7.97
C ASN A 111 14.52 11.98 -7.91
N LYS A 112 14.35 12.91 -6.98
CA LYS A 112 13.19 13.82 -6.92
C LYS A 112 13.55 15.11 -7.66
N ILE A 113 12.66 15.57 -8.54
CA ILE A 113 12.82 16.86 -9.22
C ILE A 113 12.55 17.96 -8.19
N LYS A 114 13.55 18.82 -7.96
CA LYS A 114 13.47 19.83 -6.89
C LYS A 114 12.27 20.76 -7.06
N GLY A 115 11.57 21.01 -5.96
CA GLY A 115 10.37 21.85 -5.94
C GLY A 115 9.12 21.22 -6.57
N THR A 116 9.09 19.90 -6.79
CA THR A 116 7.93 19.12 -7.26
C THR A 116 7.87 17.75 -6.59
N GLU A 117 6.78 16.99 -6.77
CA GLU A 117 6.69 15.57 -6.34
C GLU A 117 7.11 14.58 -7.45
N GLY A 118 7.70 15.07 -8.54
CA GLY A 118 8.11 14.24 -9.67
C GLY A 118 9.30 13.35 -9.29
N ILE A 119 9.08 12.02 -9.33
CA ILE A 119 10.11 11.01 -9.07
C ILE A 119 10.63 10.45 -10.39
N LEU A 120 11.95 10.43 -10.53
CA LEU A 120 12.70 9.79 -11.60
C LEU A 120 13.56 8.65 -11.01
N ASP A 121 13.95 7.70 -11.85
CA ASP A 121 14.99 6.76 -11.46
C ASP A 121 16.33 7.47 -11.19
N ASP A 122 17.22 6.79 -10.46
CA ASP A 122 18.51 7.32 -10.01
C ASP A 122 19.50 7.61 -11.16
N LEU A 123 19.20 7.17 -12.38
CA LEU A 123 20.04 7.41 -13.55
C LEU A 123 19.79 8.79 -14.16
N LEU A 124 18.53 9.23 -14.23
CA LEU A 124 18.16 10.48 -14.90
C LEU A 124 18.55 11.72 -14.09
N ARG A 125 19.41 12.55 -14.67
CA ARG A 125 19.90 13.80 -14.09
C ARG A 125 20.15 14.83 -15.20
N PRO A 126 19.99 16.14 -14.95
CA PRO A 126 20.16 17.17 -15.98
C PRO A 126 21.59 17.25 -16.53
N GLU A 127 22.61 16.84 -15.75
CA GLU A 127 24.01 16.86 -16.17
C GLU A 127 24.31 15.89 -17.32
N LEU A 128 23.40 14.96 -17.61
CA LEU A 128 23.46 14.10 -18.79
C LEU A 128 23.28 14.90 -20.10
N PHE A 129 22.69 16.09 -20.05
CA PHE A 129 22.50 16.96 -21.20
C PHE A 129 23.70 17.90 -21.36
N LYS A 130 24.56 17.60 -22.32
CA LYS A 130 25.64 18.52 -22.74
C LYS A 130 25.08 19.89 -23.17
N PHE A 131 23.93 19.88 -23.83
CA PHE A 131 23.20 21.07 -24.25
C PHE A 131 21.70 20.90 -23.93
N PRO A 132 21.23 21.39 -22.77
CA PRO A 132 19.82 21.36 -22.43
C PRO A 132 18.97 22.09 -23.48
N PRO A 133 17.79 21.57 -23.86
CA PRO A 133 16.93 22.24 -24.81
C PRO A 133 16.35 23.53 -24.23
N ARG A 134 16.28 24.57 -25.05
CA ARG A 134 15.60 25.82 -24.69
C ARG A 134 14.09 25.61 -24.73
N MET A 135 13.41 25.92 -23.64
CA MET A 135 11.96 25.78 -23.53
C MET A 135 11.27 27.12 -23.76
N GLU A 136 10.24 27.12 -24.60
CA GLU A 136 9.34 28.26 -24.81
C GLU A 136 7.90 27.82 -24.52
N ALA A 137 7.21 28.53 -23.63
CA ALA A 137 5.81 28.25 -23.31
C ALA A 137 4.89 29.26 -24.00
N VAL A 138 4.14 28.82 -25.00
CA VAL A 138 3.25 29.68 -25.80
C VAL A 138 1.78 29.64 -25.34
N GLY A 139 1.46 28.82 -24.34
CA GLY A 139 0.13 28.73 -23.74
C GLY A 139 -0.86 27.82 -24.49
N PRO A 140 -2.18 27.96 -24.23
CA PRO A 140 -3.19 26.99 -24.67
C PRO A 140 -3.55 27.05 -26.17
N LEU A 141 -3.07 28.05 -26.90
CA LEU A 141 -3.37 28.31 -28.32
C LEU A 141 -4.86 28.53 -28.61
N THR A 142 -5.57 29.14 -27.65
CA THR A 142 -6.99 29.51 -27.80
C THR A 142 -7.21 31.01 -27.75
N THR A 143 -6.16 31.80 -27.50
CA THR A 143 -6.25 33.27 -27.39
C THR A 143 -5.36 33.93 -28.44
N PRO A 144 -5.70 35.15 -28.92
CA PRO A 144 -4.87 35.89 -29.87
C PRO A 144 -3.41 36.06 -29.43
N GLU A 145 -3.16 36.24 -28.13
CA GLU A 145 -1.83 36.41 -27.56
C GLU A 145 -1.00 35.13 -27.71
N SER A 146 -1.59 33.97 -27.37
CA SER A 146 -0.93 32.66 -27.49
C SER A 146 -0.63 32.30 -28.95
N LEU A 147 -1.54 32.63 -29.88
CA LEU A 147 -1.34 32.42 -31.32
C LEU A 147 -0.25 33.35 -31.89
N SER A 148 -0.23 34.61 -31.45
CA SER A 148 0.80 35.58 -31.84
C SER A 148 2.17 35.18 -31.30
N GLY A 149 2.23 34.68 -30.06
CA GLY A 149 3.45 34.13 -29.45
C GLY A 149 4.00 32.95 -30.24
N LEU A 150 3.14 32.01 -30.65
CA LEU A 150 3.51 30.88 -31.50
C LEU A 150 4.12 31.34 -32.84
N LYS A 151 3.46 32.26 -33.56
CA LYS A 151 3.98 32.81 -34.82
C LYS A 151 5.34 33.48 -34.64
N ARG A 152 5.45 34.36 -33.63
CA ARG A 152 6.68 35.08 -33.31
C ARG A 152 7.84 34.13 -33.03
N TYR A 153 7.58 33.06 -32.28
CA TYR A 153 8.58 32.04 -32.00
C TYR A 153 9.09 31.37 -33.27
N PHE A 154 8.21 30.88 -34.14
CA PHE A 154 8.64 30.18 -35.37
C PHE A 154 9.24 31.12 -36.42
N GLN A 155 8.90 32.41 -36.41
CA GLN A 155 9.54 33.43 -37.24
C GLN A 155 10.99 33.72 -36.80
N SER A 156 11.29 33.60 -35.49
CA SER A 156 12.60 33.91 -34.93
C SER A 156 13.50 32.69 -34.73
N VAL A 157 12.93 31.50 -34.56
CA VAL A 157 13.70 30.29 -34.26
C VAL A 157 14.64 29.95 -35.41
N ARG A 158 15.92 29.74 -35.11
CA ARG A 158 16.95 29.35 -36.08
C ARG A 158 17.77 28.21 -35.50
N ARG A 159 18.23 27.34 -36.38
CA ARG A 159 19.20 26.31 -36.00
C ARG A 159 20.53 26.99 -35.69
N ASP A 160 21.13 26.65 -34.56
CA ASP A 160 22.48 27.10 -34.23
C ASP A 160 23.51 26.36 -35.11
N PRO A 161 24.19 27.05 -36.05
CA PRO A 161 25.11 26.41 -36.98
C PRO A 161 26.39 25.91 -36.29
N ALA A 162 26.73 26.43 -35.11
CA ALA A 162 27.88 25.99 -34.32
C ALA A 162 27.62 24.64 -33.63
N ARG A 163 26.35 24.26 -33.45
CA ARG A 163 25.96 22.98 -32.83
C ARG A 163 25.72 21.92 -33.89
N ARG A 164 26.76 21.12 -34.13
CA ARG A 164 26.67 19.91 -34.95
C ARG A 164 26.62 18.68 -34.05
N PHE A 165 25.61 17.84 -34.29
CA PHE A 165 25.41 16.59 -33.57
C PHE A 165 25.64 15.41 -34.52
N THR A 166 26.37 14.42 -34.04
CA THR A 166 26.62 13.15 -34.72
C THR A 166 25.96 12.00 -33.95
N GLU A 167 26.01 10.79 -34.49
CA GLU A 167 25.47 9.60 -33.81
C GLU A 167 26.18 9.30 -32.48
N SER A 168 27.44 9.74 -32.30
CA SER A 168 28.17 9.57 -31.03
C SER A 168 27.68 10.49 -29.92
N ASP A 169 26.92 11.54 -30.22
CA ASP A 169 26.32 12.42 -29.21
C ASP A 169 25.05 11.82 -28.58
N ARG A 170 24.54 10.68 -29.09
CA ARG A 170 23.36 10.02 -28.53
C ARG A 170 23.67 9.40 -27.18
N VAL A 171 22.90 9.77 -26.16
CA VAL A 171 22.96 9.13 -24.85
C VAL A 171 21.76 8.20 -24.70
N LYS A 172 22.01 6.89 -24.69
CA LYS A 172 20.97 5.87 -24.47
C LYS A 172 20.93 5.44 -23.01
N ILE A 173 19.90 5.86 -22.29
CA ILE A 173 19.64 5.41 -20.91
C ILE A 173 18.46 4.44 -20.92
N PRO A 174 18.63 3.17 -20.53
CA PRO A 174 17.52 2.23 -20.48
C PRO A 174 16.47 2.66 -19.43
N PRO A 175 15.18 2.35 -19.64
CA PRO A 175 14.19 2.46 -18.57
C PRO A 175 14.56 1.48 -17.47
N LYS A 176 14.65 1.97 -16.23
CA LYS A 176 14.84 1.13 -15.05
C LYS A 176 13.47 0.95 -14.40
N THR A 177 12.89 -0.25 -14.51
CA THR A 177 11.72 -0.58 -13.70
C THR A 177 12.19 -0.62 -12.26
N LEU A 178 11.77 0.38 -11.48
CA LEU A 178 12.16 0.52 -10.11
C LEU A 178 11.51 -0.61 -9.29
N PRO A 179 12.28 -1.56 -8.70
CA PRO A 179 11.68 -2.55 -7.82
C PRO A 179 11.12 -1.81 -6.60
N ILE A 180 9.84 -2.03 -6.29
CA ILE A 180 9.21 -1.40 -5.12
C ILE A 180 9.65 -2.17 -3.88
N GLY A 181 10.30 -1.51 -2.91
CA GLY A 181 10.74 -2.15 -1.66
C GLY A 181 9.59 -2.42 -0.68
N HIS A 182 8.54 -1.60 -0.74
CA HIS A 182 7.28 -1.79 -0.03
C HIS A 182 6.14 -1.03 -0.71
N PHE A 183 4.92 -1.53 -0.59
CA PHE A 183 3.73 -0.82 -1.04
C PHE A 183 3.37 0.29 -0.03
N PRO A 184 2.83 1.43 -0.51
CA PRO A 184 2.38 2.49 0.39
C PRO A 184 1.29 1.98 1.32
N SER A 185 1.45 2.28 2.61
CA SER A 185 0.47 2.05 3.68
C SER A 185 0.81 2.94 4.86
N SER A 186 -0.18 3.17 5.73
CA SER A 186 0.10 3.54 7.12
C SER A 186 0.86 2.39 7.77
N VAL A 187 1.99 2.68 8.42
CA VAL A 187 2.70 1.68 9.24
C VAL A 187 2.12 1.55 10.63
N LEU A 188 1.25 2.48 11.03
CA LEU A 188 0.79 2.66 12.39
C LEU A 188 -0.48 1.86 12.72
N GLN A 189 -1.09 1.23 11.71
CA GLN A 189 -2.35 0.54 11.92
C GLN A 189 -2.55 -0.55 10.87
N HIS A 190 -2.64 -1.79 11.36
CA HIS A 190 -3.10 -2.92 10.58
C HIS A 190 -3.95 -3.82 11.46
N THR A 191 -5.07 -4.30 10.92
CA THR A 191 -5.91 -5.29 11.59
C THR A 191 -6.09 -6.51 10.70
N VAL A 192 -6.01 -7.67 11.33
CA VAL A 192 -6.30 -8.98 10.76
C VAL A 192 -7.38 -9.61 11.61
N LEU A 193 -8.42 -10.13 10.96
CA LEU A 193 -9.41 -11.01 11.55
C LEU A 193 -9.30 -12.34 10.80
N SER A 194 -9.06 -13.41 11.53
CA SER A 194 -8.89 -14.76 10.99
C SER A 194 -9.61 -15.77 11.88
N GLU A 195 -10.01 -16.91 11.32
CA GLU A 195 -10.61 -18.00 12.09
C GLU A 195 -9.57 -18.70 12.96
N THR A 196 -8.47 -19.16 12.37
CA THR A 196 -7.45 -19.97 13.05
C THR A 196 -6.12 -19.24 13.25
N PRO A 197 -5.27 -19.69 14.20
CA PRO A 197 -3.96 -19.07 14.46
C PRO A 197 -3.03 -19.07 13.24
N LEU A 198 -2.88 -20.20 12.55
CA LEU A 198 -2.02 -20.29 11.37
C LEU A 198 -2.49 -19.37 10.24
N GLU A 199 -3.81 -19.22 10.03
CA GLU A 199 -4.32 -18.25 9.06
C GLU A 199 -4.03 -16.80 9.50
N GLY A 200 -4.18 -16.50 10.78
CA GLY A 200 -3.76 -15.22 11.36
C GLY A 200 -2.29 -14.90 11.06
N TRP A 201 -1.41 -15.89 11.23
CA TRP A 201 0.01 -15.76 10.92
C TRP A 201 0.28 -15.55 9.42
N LYS A 202 -0.41 -16.28 8.53
CA LYS A 202 -0.29 -16.10 7.07
C LYS A 202 -0.70 -14.68 6.64
N GLN A 203 -1.80 -14.17 7.16
CA GLN A 203 -2.27 -12.81 6.88
C GLN A 203 -1.31 -11.75 7.45
N LEU A 204 -0.77 -11.98 8.65
CA LEU A 204 0.27 -11.17 9.25
C LEU A 204 1.52 -11.10 8.36
N MET A 205 2.02 -12.25 7.87
CA MET A 205 3.17 -12.33 6.96
C MET A 205 2.92 -11.50 5.70
N PHE A 206 1.76 -11.67 5.07
CA PHE A 206 1.41 -10.87 3.89
C PHE A 206 1.45 -9.37 4.18
N LYS A 207 0.84 -8.92 5.28
CA LYS A 207 0.83 -7.48 5.63
C LYS A 207 2.24 -6.97 5.83
N LEU A 208 3.07 -7.70 6.57
CA LEU A 208 4.44 -7.30 6.88
C LEU A 208 5.34 -7.29 5.64
N VAL A 209 5.25 -8.31 4.78
CA VAL A 209 5.98 -8.38 3.50
C VAL A 209 5.54 -7.27 2.55
N ARG A 210 4.23 -7.01 2.44
CA ARG A 210 3.70 -6.05 1.47
C ARG A 210 3.89 -4.60 1.91
N PHE A 211 3.65 -4.30 3.19
CA PHE A 211 3.52 -2.93 3.71
C PHE A 211 4.57 -2.55 4.75
N GLY A 212 5.32 -3.51 5.29
CA GLY A 212 6.34 -3.24 6.30
C GLY A 212 7.44 -2.32 5.77
N ARG A 213 7.90 -1.39 6.61
CA ARG A 213 8.97 -0.46 6.26
C ARG A 213 10.30 -0.94 6.81
N LYS A 214 11.37 -0.67 6.06
CA LYS A 214 12.73 -0.92 6.52
C LYS A 214 13.05 0.09 7.63
N VAL A 215 13.53 -0.41 8.77
CA VAL A 215 14.03 0.38 9.89
C VAL A 215 15.41 -0.13 10.29
N GLU A 216 16.28 0.78 10.70
CA GLU A 216 17.62 0.44 11.19
C GLU A 216 17.61 0.52 12.72
N LEU A 217 17.80 -0.63 13.38
CA LEU A 217 17.89 -0.71 14.83
C LEU A 217 19.32 -1.09 15.23
N LYS A 218 19.66 -0.87 16.51
CA LYS A 218 20.97 -1.28 17.07
C LYS A 218 21.28 -2.78 16.84
N LYS A 219 20.24 -3.62 16.78
CA LYS A 219 20.33 -5.07 16.56
C LYS A 219 20.24 -5.48 15.08
N GLY A 220 20.37 -4.53 14.17
CA GLY A 220 20.31 -4.75 12.73
C GLY A 220 19.04 -4.23 12.06
N VAL A 221 18.99 -4.41 10.74
CA VAL A 221 17.90 -3.99 9.88
C VAL A 221 16.65 -4.84 10.16
N ARG A 222 15.49 -4.20 10.20
CA ARG A 222 14.19 -4.89 10.31
C ARG A 222 13.21 -4.37 9.26
N LYS A 223 12.25 -5.21 8.89
CA LYS A 223 11.03 -4.80 8.20
C LYS A 223 9.90 -4.80 9.24
N GLU A 224 9.33 -3.64 9.51
CA GLU A 224 8.45 -3.40 10.67
C GLU A 224 7.07 -2.85 10.28
N LEU A 225 6.06 -3.27 11.04
CA LEU A 225 4.77 -2.59 11.20
C LEU A 225 4.50 -2.32 12.69
N GLN A 226 3.74 -1.28 12.98
CA GLN A 226 3.39 -0.87 14.34
C GLN A 226 1.90 -1.04 14.61
N ASN A 227 1.57 -1.33 15.88
CA ASN A 227 0.21 -1.48 16.39
C ASN A 227 -0.65 -2.44 15.54
N LEU A 228 -0.07 -3.57 15.15
CA LEU A 228 -0.78 -4.58 14.39
C LEU A 228 -1.62 -5.45 15.33
N LYS A 229 -2.92 -5.50 15.07
CA LYS A 229 -3.89 -6.32 15.81
C LYS A 229 -4.27 -7.55 14.98
N VAL A 230 -4.13 -8.74 15.55
CA VAL A 230 -4.68 -9.98 14.99
C VAL A 230 -5.76 -10.48 15.93
N VAL A 231 -6.97 -10.67 15.42
CA VAL A 231 -8.07 -11.33 16.13
C VAL A 231 -8.23 -12.73 15.54
N ILE A 232 -8.17 -13.74 16.40
CA ILE A 232 -8.36 -15.15 16.09
C ILE A 232 -9.72 -15.54 16.68
N ALA A 233 -10.71 -15.77 15.81
CA ALA A 233 -12.09 -16.04 16.21
C ALA A 233 -12.24 -17.39 16.91
N ASP A 234 -11.55 -18.42 16.41
CA ASP A 234 -11.45 -19.76 17.01
C ASP A 234 -9.99 -20.08 17.37
N PRO A 235 -9.56 -19.74 18.60
CA PRO A 235 -8.20 -19.98 19.05
C PRO A 235 -8.00 -21.44 19.48
N THR A 236 -8.00 -22.33 18.49
CA THR A 236 -7.66 -23.75 18.63
C THR A 236 -6.25 -24.00 18.11
N SER A 237 -5.48 -24.86 18.77
CA SER A 237 -4.12 -25.20 18.31
C SER A 237 -4.16 -25.77 16.90
N ASP A 238 -3.29 -25.25 16.04
CA ASP A 238 -3.09 -25.80 14.70
C ASP A 238 -2.55 -27.24 14.74
N PRO A 239 -2.93 -28.09 13.77
CA PRO A 239 -2.40 -29.45 13.61
C PRO A 239 -0.88 -29.48 13.38
N ASP A 240 -0.23 -30.53 13.88
CA ASP A 240 1.23 -30.71 13.80
C ASP A 240 1.75 -30.79 12.36
N ASP A 241 1.03 -31.48 11.46
CA ASP A 241 1.36 -31.58 10.04
C ASP A 241 1.34 -30.21 9.35
N ALA A 242 0.35 -29.38 9.67
CA ALA A 242 0.26 -28.01 9.20
C ALA A 242 1.41 -27.15 9.74
N LEU A 243 1.83 -27.32 11.00
CA LEU A 243 2.99 -26.60 11.57
C LEU A 243 4.30 -27.00 10.86
N VAL A 244 4.49 -28.30 10.62
CA VAL A 244 5.68 -28.84 9.93
C VAL A 244 5.78 -28.34 8.48
N GLU A 245 4.65 -28.19 7.77
CA GLU A 245 4.61 -27.63 6.41
C GLU A 245 5.29 -26.25 6.34
N TYR A 246 5.13 -25.45 7.39
CA TYR A 246 5.76 -24.12 7.49
C TYR A 246 7.07 -24.16 8.28
N GLY A 247 7.68 -25.32 8.50
CA GLY A 247 8.98 -25.47 9.14
C GLY A 247 8.99 -25.08 10.62
N PHE A 248 7.89 -25.29 11.33
CA PHE A 248 7.85 -25.24 12.79
C PHE A 248 8.00 -26.65 13.37
N SER A 249 8.57 -26.77 14.57
CA SER A 249 8.64 -28.03 15.32
C SER A 249 7.44 -28.13 16.27
N PRO A 250 6.55 -29.13 16.11
CA PRO A 250 5.49 -29.42 17.07
C PRO A 250 6.01 -29.65 18.50
N GLU A 251 7.19 -30.27 18.63
CA GLU A 251 7.83 -30.53 19.92
C GLU A 251 8.23 -29.23 20.63
N GLU A 252 8.77 -28.26 19.89
CA GLU A 252 9.08 -26.92 20.43
C GLU A 252 7.81 -26.17 20.83
N PHE A 253 6.72 -26.32 20.09
CA PHE A 253 5.42 -25.74 20.44
C PHE A 253 4.86 -26.38 21.71
N SER A 254 4.93 -27.71 21.83
CA SER A 254 4.49 -28.42 23.02
C SER A 254 5.28 -27.98 24.24
N ARG A 255 6.61 -27.99 24.16
CA ARG A 255 7.48 -27.56 25.26
C ARG A 255 7.18 -26.11 25.68
N TYR A 256 7.00 -25.22 24.71
CA TYR A 256 6.68 -23.82 25.01
C TYR A 256 5.33 -23.65 25.72
N ARG A 257 4.30 -24.45 25.37
CA ARG A 257 3.02 -24.47 26.08
C ARG A 257 3.16 -24.92 27.53
N ASP A 258 4.10 -25.80 27.84
CA ASP A 258 4.38 -26.19 29.22
C ASP A 258 5.17 -25.11 29.96
N GLU A 259 6.24 -24.59 29.35
CA GLU A 259 7.10 -23.54 29.92
C GLU A 259 6.34 -22.24 30.22
N ILE A 260 5.35 -21.85 29.40
CA ILE A 260 4.57 -20.63 29.63
C ILE A 260 3.65 -20.75 30.87
N MET A 261 3.36 -21.97 31.32
CA MET A 261 2.55 -22.25 32.51
C MET A 261 3.41 -22.48 33.76
N ASP A 262 4.73 -22.62 33.60
CA ASP A 262 5.66 -22.86 34.70
C ASP A 262 6.04 -21.54 35.40
N GLY A 263 5.75 -21.46 36.69
CA GLY A 263 6.07 -20.31 37.53
C GLY A 263 7.53 -20.27 37.96
N GLU A 264 8.28 -21.36 37.82
CA GLU A 264 9.69 -21.42 38.20
C GLU A 264 10.56 -20.64 37.20
N LEU A 265 11.59 -19.98 37.72
CA LEU A 265 12.60 -19.30 36.91
C LEU A 265 13.86 -20.17 36.86
N PRO A 266 14.19 -20.77 35.71
CA PRO A 266 15.46 -21.47 35.54
C PRO A 266 16.64 -20.55 35.83
N SER A 267 17.64 -21.06 36.55
CA SER A 267 18.77 -20.26 37.08
C SER A 267 19.61 -19.53 36.02
N LEU A 268 19.56 -19.99 34.76
CA LEU A 268 20.30 -19.40 33.64
C LEU A 268 19.50 -18.36 32.85
N LEU A 269 18.23 -18.11 33.19
CA LEU A 269 17.36 -17.18 32.47
C LEU A 269 17.08 -15.92 33.31
N GLU A 270 17.04 -14.75 32.65
CA GLU A 270 16.71 -13.48 33.31
C GLU A 270 15.21 -13.31 33.60
N TYR A 271 14.37 -13.96 32.78
CA TYR A 271 12.93 -14.06 32.98
C TYR A 271 12.36 -15.20 32.12
N THR A 272 11.19 -15.71 32.50
CA THR A 272 10.27 -16.48 31.65
C THR A 272 8.88 -15.86 31.75
N TYR A 273 8.00 -16.12 30.77
CA TYR A 273 6.63 -15.62 30.84
C TYR A 273 5.84 -16.30 31.96
N GLY A 274 5.98 -17.62 32.12
CA GLY A 274 5.32 -18.33 33.21
C GLY A 274 5.72 -17.80 34.59
N ASN A 275 7.02 -17.51 34.81
CA ASN A 275 7.47 -16.86 36.04
C ASN A 275 6.81 -15.49 36.25
N ARG A 276 6.74 -14.64 35.22
CA ARG A 276 6.08 -13.31 35.31
C ARG A 276 4.59 -13.42 35.61
N LEU A 277 3.93 -14.43 35.06
CA LEU A 277 2.50 -14.66 35.24
C LEU A 277 2.18 -15.27 36.62
N ARG A 278 3.05 -16.13 37.16
CA ARG A 278 2.66 -17.01 38.27
C ARG A 278 3.42 -16.80 39.58
N SER A 279 4.61 -16.22 39.55
CA SER A 279 5.49 -16.18 40.72
C SER A 279 6.17 -14.83 40.97
N TYR A 280 6.56 -14.10 39.91
CA TYR A 280 7.42 -12.91 40.00
C TYR A 280 6.85 -11.82 40.92
N PHE A 281 5.56 -11.55 40.82
CA PHE A 281 4.87 -10.53 41.64
C PHE A 281 4.37 -11.07 42.98
N GLY A 282 4.79 -12.28 43.38
CA GLY A 282 4.32 -12.96 44.59
C GLY A 282 2.86 -13.43 44.52
N VAL A 283 2.28 -13.47 43.32
CA VAL A 283 0.88 -13.86 43.08
C VAL A 283 0.78 -14.70 41.81
N ASP A 284 0.01 -15.78 41.89
CA ASP A 284 -0.40 -16.56 40.72
C ASP A 284 -1.57 -15.88 40.02
N THR A 285 -1.24 -14.97 39.10
CA THR A 285 -2.25 -14.12 38.45
C THR A 285 -3.23 -14.91 37.58
N LEU A 286 -2.82 -16.05 37.01
CA LEU A 286 -3.69 -16.88 36.18
C LEU A 286 -4.75 -17.59 37.03
N SER A 287 -4.34 -18.21 38.14
CA SER A 287 -5.26 -18.87 39.06
C SER A 287 -6.24 -17.86 39.67
N LEU A 288 -5.73 -16.71 40.13
CA LEU A 288 -6.56 -15.65 40.70
C LEU A 288 -7.54 -15.05 39.67
N ALA A 289 -7.12 -14.90 38.41
CA ALA A 289 -8.01 -14.44 37.34
C ALA A 289 -9.15 -15.44 37.11
N ALA A 290 -8.85 -16.73 37.07
CA ALA A 290 -9.86 -17.78 36.87
C ALA A 290 -10.86 -17.86 38.03
N GLU A 291 -10.39 -17.82 39.29
CA GLU A 291 -11.24 -17.80 40.49
C GLU A 291 -12.18 -16.58 40.50
N ARG A 292 -11.66 -15.41 40.13
CA ARG A 292 -12.48 -14.21 40.02
C ARG A 292 -13.53 -14.33 38.92
N LEU A 293 -13.18 -14.87 37.75
CA LEU A 293 -14.13 -15.05 36.65
C LEU A 293 -15.17 -16.13 36.95
N ALA A 294 -14.83 -17.14 37.75
CA ALA A 294 -15.78 -18.15 38.22
C ALA A 294 -16.84 -17.53 39.15
N SER A 295 -16.44 -16.58 39.99
CA SER A 295 -17.35 -15.90 40.93
C SER A 295 -18.10 -14.71 40.31
N ASP A 296 -17.45 -13.95 39.44
CA ASP A 296 -18.01 -12.82 38.70
C ASP A 296 -17.47 -12.78 37.25
N PRO A 297 -18.18 -13.40 36.30
CA PRO A 297 -17.79 -13.42 34.88
C PRO A 297 -17.70 -12.03 34.23
N GLU A 298 -18.37 -11.02 34.78
CA GLU A 298 -18.40 -9.64 34.25
C GLU A 298 -17.31 -8.74 34.86
N SER A 299 -16.52 -9.30 35.78
CA SER A 299 -15.40 -8.62 36.39
C SER A 299 -14.44 -8.06 35.33
N ARG A 300 -13.89 -6.88 35.63
CA ARG A 300 -12.94 -6.17 34.74
C ARG A 300 -11.55 -6.06 35.35
N HIS A 301 -11.28 -6.81 36.42
CA HIS A 301 -10.05 -6.74 37.20
C HIS A 301 -9.00 -7.77 36.76
N GLN A 302 -9.29 -8.56 35.72
CA GLN A 302 -8.42 -9.61 35.16
C GLN A 302 -7.44 -9.00 34.14
N PHE A 303 -6.83 -7.88 34.53
CA PHE A 303 -5.75 -7.24 33.78
C PHE A 303 -4.43 -7.62 34.45
N ILE A 304 -3.58 -8.34 33.71
CA ILE A 304 -2.31 -8.86 34.19
C ILE A 304 -1.21 -8.08 33.49
N SER A 305 -0.34 -7.41 34.26
CA SER A 305 0.91 -6.84 33.75
C SER A 305 2.05 -7.83 33.94
N LEU A 306 2.83 -8.08 32.90
CA LEU A 306 4.08 -8.82 32.99
C LEU A 306 5.28 -7.86 33.07
N TRP A 307 5.07 -6.58 32.76
CA TRP A 307 6.09 -5.54 32.81
C TRP A 307 6.16 -4.95 34.22
N ASP A 308 7.35 -4.99 34.83
CA ASP A 308 7.66 -4.27 36.06
C ASP A 308 8.43 -3.00 35.69
N THR A 309 7.78 -1.84 35.72
CA THR A 309 8.42 -0.57 35.36
C THR A 309 9.66 -0.27 36.19
N ALA A 310 9.68 -0.63 37.48
CA ALA A 310 10.82 -0.33 38.34
C ALA A 310 12.03 -1.22 38.02
N ALA A 311 11.80 -2.48 37.68
CA ALA A 311 12.86 -3.44 37.37
C ALA A 311 13.27 -3.46 35.89
N ASP A 312 12.30 -3.37 34.98
CA ASP A 312 12.49 -3.57 33.54
C ASP A 312 12.91 -2.30 32.80
N PHE A 313 12.66 -1.12 33.36
CA PHE A 313 13.15 0.14 32.78
C PHE A 313 14.60 0.46 33.15
N ARG A 314 15.17 -0.26 34.13
CA ARG A 314 16.59 -0.19 34.51
C ARG A 314 17.44 -1.09 33.60
N ASP A 315 18.77 -1.09 33.79
CA ASP A 315 19.77 -1.82 32.98
C ASP A 315 19.65 -3.36 33.02
N ARG A 316 18.51 -3.93 32.62
CA ARG A 316 18.34 -5.35 32.31
C ARG A 316 18.81 -5.65 30.89
N LYS A 317 19.40 -6.82 30.66
CA LYS A 317 19.83 -7.24 29.32
C LYS A 317 18.67 -7.86 28.53
N ALA A 318 17.67 -8.42 29.22
CA ALA A 318 16.47 -8.97 28.63
C ALA A 318 15.19 -8.55 29.41
N ASN A 319 14.18 -8.12 28.65
CA ASN A 319 12.87 -7.71 29.18
C ASN A 319 11.74 -8.44 28.45
N PRO A 320 10.59 -8.69 29.11
CA PRO A 320 9.48 -9.42 28.52
C PRO A 320 8.95 -8.71 27.27
N CYS A 321 8.74 -9.48 26.19
CA CYS A 321 8.10 -8.97 24.98
C CYS A 321 6.57 -8.93 25.14
N LEU A 322 5.97 -9.98 25.72
CA LEU A 322 4.59 -9.98 26.20
C LEU A 322 4.50 -9.11 27.47
N VAL A 323 3.69 -8.06 27.45
CA VAL A 323 3.63 -7.07 28.54
C VAL A 323 2.31 -7.05 29.29
N SER A 324 1.21 -7.48 28.66
CA SER A 324 -0.07 -7.60 29.37
C SER A 324 -1.00 -8.65 28.78
N LEU A 325 -1.87 -9.16 29.64
CA LEU A 325 -3.05 -9.96 29.29
C LEU A 325 -4.29 -9.31 29.89
N PHE A 326 -5.40 -9.35 29.17
CA PHE A 326 -6.70 -8.93 29.69
C PHE A 326 -7.78 -9.92 29.27
N PHE A 327 -8.49 -10.47 30.26
CA PHE A 327 -9.58 -11.41 30.04
C PHE A 327 -10.92 -10.70 30.14
N ARG A 328 -11.84 -10.99 29.22
CA ARG A 328 -13.17 -10.37 29.21
C ARG A 328 -14.21 -11.24 28.53
N ILE A 329 -15.38 -11.35 29.15
CA ILE A 329 -16.57 -11.93 28.50
C ILE A 329 -17.10 -10.98 27.42
N SER A 330 -17.34 -11.53 26.24
CA SER A 330 -18.07 -10.88 25.14
C SER A 330 -18.95 -11.92 24.46
N GLU A 331 -20.21 -11.58 24.21
CA GLU A 331 -21.18 -12.49 23.59
C GLU A 331 -21.26 -13.87 24.29
N GLY A 332 -21.16 -13.86 25.63
CA GLY A 332 -21.22 -15.06 26.46
C GLY A 332 -19.97 -15.94 26.43
N ARG A 333 -18.87 -15.51 25.80
CA ARG A 333 -17.62 -16.27 25.68
C ARG A 333 -16.43 -15.49 26.23
N LEU A 334 -15.51 -16.17 26.91
CA LEU A 334 -14.33 -15.59 27.53
C LEU A 334 -13.24 -15.36 26.49
N GLY A 335 -13.01 -14.11 26.11
CA GLY A 335 -11.89 -13.73 25.26
C GLY A 335 -10.66 -13.32 26.06
N MET A 336 -9.51 -13.29 25.37
CA MET A 336 -8.26 -12.74 25.90
C MET A 336 -7.64 -11.75 24.91
N THR A 337 -7.17 -10.61 25.40
CA THR A 337 -6.30 -9.69 24.66
C THR A 337 -4.90 -9.74 25.24
N ALA A 338 -3.91 -10.06 24.40
CA ALA A 338 -2.50 -10.09 24.75
C ALA A 338 -1.74 -8.97 24.02
N SER A 339 -0.89 -8.23 24.74
CA SER A 339 -0.11 -7.13 24.16
C SER A 339 1.39 -7.42 24.18
N TYR A 340 2.04 -7.30 23.03
CA TYR A 340 3.49 -7.44 22.85
C TYR A 340 4.11 -6.11 22.47
N ARG A 341 5.12 -5.64 23.22
CA ARG A 341 5.85 -4.39 22.90
C ARG A 341 6.71 -4.54 21.64
N THR A 342 7.31 -5.71 21.45
CA THR A 342 8.14 -6.08 20.29
C THR A 342 7.91 -7.54 19.98
N HIS A 343 7.76 -7.90 18.72
CA HIS A 343 7.33 -9.24 18.35
C HIS A 343 8.06 -9.69 17.07
N ASN A 344 8.69 -10.87 17.11
CA ASN A 344 9.28 -11.51 15.93
C ASN A 344 8.16 -12.26 15.21
N ALA A 345 7.85 -11.80 14.00
CA ALA A 345 6.73 -12.27 13.22
C ALA A 345 6.92 -13.69 12.68
N ILE A 346 8.16 -14.09 12.34
CA ILE A 346 8.43 -15.32 11.60
C ILE A 346 8.75 -16.51 12.50
N ASP A 347 9.51 -16.28 13.57
CA ASP A 347 9.98 -17.36 14.43
C ASP A 347 9.09 -17.53 15.68
N ALA A 348 8.63 -16.43 16.27
CA ALA A 348 8.05 -16.44 17.60
C ALA A 348 6.53 -16.26 17.61
N TRP A 349 5.95 -15.52 16.65
CA TRP A 349 4.55 -15.10 16.73
C TRP A 349 3.58 -16.27 16.88
N LEU A 350 3.69 -17.28 16.02
CA LEU A 350 2.76 -18.41 16.04
C LEU A 350 2.94 -19.27 17.31
N GLN A 351 4.18 -19.51 17.73
CA GLN A 351 4.48 -20.23 18.97
C GLN A 351 3.93 -19.49 20.21
N ASN A 352 4.12 -18.17 20.27
CA ASN A 352 3.55 -17.30 21.30
C ASN A 352 2.03 -17.40 21.33
N VAL A 353 1.36 -17.39 20.16
CA VAL A 353 -0.10 -17.57 20.08
C VAL A 353 -0.54 -18.92 20.64
N HIS A 354 0.17 -20.00 20.34
CA HIS A 354 -0.14 -21.32 20.93
C HIS A 354 0.06 -21.35 22.45
N GLY A 355 1.05 -20.63 22.99
CA GLY A 355 1.18 -20.44 24.43
C GLY A 355 0.02 -19.63 25.04
N LEU A 356 -0.46 -18.60 24.33
CA LEU A 356 -1.63 -17.82 24.74
C LEU A 356 -2.92 -18.65 24.71
N ILE A 357 -3.08 -19.54 23.72
CA ILE A 357 -4.18 -20.51 23.67
C ILE A 357 -4.17 -21.37 24.93
N ARG A 358 -3.00 -21.91 25.31
CA ARG A 358 -2.85 -22.71 26.52
C ARG A 358 -3.25 -21.96 27.80
N ILE A 359 -2.89 -20.68 27.90
CA ILE A 359 -3.31 -19.80 29.01
C ILE A 359 -4.83 -19.61 29.02
N LEU A 360 -5.43 -19.30 27.86
CA LEU A 360 -6.86 -19.09 27.74
C LEU A 360 -7.64 -20.36 28.10
N ASP A 361 -7.19 -21.52 27.61
CA ASP A 361 -7.76 -22.83 27.94
C ASP A 361 -7.71 -23.07 29.45
N PHE A 362 -6.57 -22.83 30.11
CA PHE A 362 -6.43 -22.96 31.57
C PHE A 362 -7.46 -22.11 32.33
N VAL A 363 -7.63 -20.85 31.95
CA VAL A 363 -8.58 -19.94 32.62
C VAL A 363 -10.02 -20.36 32.34
N CYS A 364 -10.34 -20.78 31.10
CA CYS A 364 -11.68 -21.29 30.75
C CYS A 364 -12.03 -22.55 31.55
N GLU A 365 -11.13 -23.53 31.60
CA GLU A 365 -11.31 -24.78 32.35
C GLU A 365 -11.56 -24.52 33.84
N ARG A 366 -10.77 -23.63 34.44
CA ARG A 366 -10.86 -23.29 35.87
C ARG A 366 -12.08 -22.44 36.22
N SER A 367 -12.54 -21.58 35.30
CA SER A 367 -13.69 -20.70 35.52
C SER A 367 -15.03 -21.30 35.08
N GLY A 368 -15.01 -22.36 34.26
CA GLY A 368 -16.21 -22.96 33.67
C GLY A 368 -16.81 -22.14 32.51
N LEU A 369 -16.08 -21.16 31.98
CA LEU A 369 -16.56 -20.26 30.91
C LEU A 369 -16.19 -20.79 29.52
N ALA A 370 -17.06 -20.57 28.54
CA ALA A 370 -16.81 -20.99 27.16
C ALA A 370 -15.72 -20.13 26.51
N LYS A 371 -14.77 -20.77 25.81
CA LYS A 371 -13.65 -20.08 25.15
C LYS A 371 -14.11 -19.16 24.02
N GLY A 372 -13.78 -17.87 24.11
CA GLY A 372 -14.01 -16.86 23.08
C GLY A 372 -12.76 -16.59 22.22
N ALA A 373 -12.77 -15.46 21.54
CA ALA A 373 -11.69 -15.07 20.63
C ALA A 373 -10.40 -14.67 21.36
N LEU A 374 -9.26 -14.89 20.69
CA LEU A 374 -7.94 -14.41 21.12
C LEU A 374 -7.53 -13.21 20.28
N THR A 375 -7.27 -12.07 20.93
CA THR A 375 -6.71 -10.88 20.29
C THR A 375 -5.25 -10.73 20.66
N VAL A 376 -4.37 -10.63 19.66
CA VAL A 376 -2.94 -10.37 19.84
C VAL A 376 -2.61 -9.00 19.26
N PHE A 377 -2.20 -8.08 20.13
CA PHE A 377 -1.75 -6.76 19.79
C PHE A 377 -0.23 -6.70 19.79
N SER A 378 0.38 -6.34 18.66
CA SER A 378 1.83 -6.21 18.54
C SER A 378 2.18 -4.74 18.26
N HIS A 379 2.74 -4.05 19.26
CA HIS A 379 3.13 -2.64 19.16
C HIS A 379 4.21 -2.41 18.10
N SER A 380 5.20 -3.31 18.04
CA SER A 380 6.21 -3.39 16.97
C SER A 380 6.34 -4.85 16.56
N ILE A 381 5.85 -5.18 15.36
CA ILE A 381 5.97 -6.52 14.76
C ILE A 381 6.98 -6.44 13.62
N SER A 382 7.97 -7.33 13.61
CA SER A 382 9.04 -7.26 12.62
C SER A 382 9.57 -8.62 12.16
N LEU A 383 10.21 -8.60 10.99
CA LEU A 383 11.02 -9.69 10.48
C LEU A 383 12.40 -9.15 10.07
N ASP A 384 13.39 -10.05 10.00
CA ASP A 384 14.73 -9.72 9.50
C ASP A 384 14.79 -9.90 7.98
N PRO A 385 14.93 -8.83 7.17
CA PRO A 385 15.05 -8.98 5.73
C PRO A 385 16.46 -9.42 5.27
N THR A 386 17.46 -9.42 6.18
CA THR A 386 18.86 -9.79 5.86
C THR A 386 19.12 -11.29 6.03
N ASN A 387 18.26 -12.00 6.77
CA ASN A 387 18.31 -13.46 6.84
C ASN A 387 17.58 -14.04 5.61
N GLU A 388 18.34 -14.45 4.59
CA GLU A 388 17.78 -14.90 3.30
C GLU A 388 16.79 -16.07 3.43
N ILE A 389 17.08 -17.04 4.30
CA ILE A 389 16.24 -18.23 4.49
C ILE A 389 14.89 -17.82 5.07
N LYS A 390 14.91 -17.04 6.15
CA LYS A 390 13.69 -16.56 6.81
C LYS A 390 12.92 -15.60 5.92
N TYR A 391 13.59 -14.68 5.24
CA TYR A 391 12.92 -13.74 4.36
C TYR A 391 12.26 -14.44 3.16
N ARG A 392 12.91 -15.45 2.58
CA ARG A 392 12.31 -16.29 1.52
C ARG A 392 11.07 -17.05 2.01
N LYS A 393 11.11 -17.60 3.23
CA LYS A 393 9.93 -18.20 3.88
C LYS A 393 8.80 -17.18 4.05
N ALA A 394 9.10 -15.96 4.48
CA ALA A 394 8.08 -14.91 4.59
C ALA A 394 7.45 -14.56 3.23
N LEU A 395 8.26 -14.46 2.18
CA LEU A 395 7.80 -14.21 0.82
C LEU A 395 6.88 -15.33 0.32
N SER A 396 7.30 -16.60 0.44
CA SER A 396 6.50 -17.73 -0.03
C SER A 396 5.15 -17.80 0.68
N VAL A 397 5.12 -17.58 2.00
CA VAL A 397 3.87 -17.54 2.78
C VAL A 397 2.97 -16.38 2.34
N ALA A 398 3.54 -15.20 2.06
CA ALA A 398 2.77 -14.06 1.59
C ALA A 398 2.14 -14.30 0.20
N GLU A 399 2.78 -15.09 -0.65
CA GLU A 399 2.29 -15.46 -1.98
C GLU A 399 1.11 -16.46 -1.94
N LEU A 400 0.98 -17.23 -0.85
CA LEU A 400 -0.14 -18.16 -0.65
C LEU A 400 -1.48 -17.47 -0.37
N ARG A 401 -1.53 -16.12 -0.31
CA ARG A 401 -2.76 -15.37 -0.06
C ARG A 401 -3.77 -15.62 -1.19
N ALA A 402 -4.72 -16.51 -0.94
CA ALA A 402 -5.83 -16.79 -1.82
C ALA A 402 -7.01 -15.83 -1.58
N HIS A 403 -7.87 -15.68 -2.59
CA HIS A 403 -9.18 -15.06 -2.42
C HIS A 403 -10.05 -15.95 -1.52
N ARG A 404 -10.70 -15.34 -0.53
CA ARG A 404 -11.69 -16.00 0.32
C ARG A 404 -12.94 -15.14 0.39
N LEU A 405 -14.07 -15.78 0.19
CA LEU A 405 -15.36 -15.21 0.47
C LEU A 405 -15.61 -15.35 1.97
N ARG A 406 -15.97 -14.24 2.61
CA ARG A 406 -16.44 -14.23 3.99
C ARG A 406 -17.77 -13.50 4.02
N GLU A 407 -18.66 -13.96 4.88
CA GLU A 407 -19.86 -13.20 5.18
C GLU A 407 -19.46 -11.91 5.90
N ASP A 408 -20.14 -10.81 5.55
CA ASP A 408 -19.92 -9.54 6.22
C ASP A 408 -20.66 -9.57 7.57
N PRO A 409 -19.98 -9.34 8.70
CA PRO A 409 -20.62 -9.33 10.01
C PRO A 409 -21.70 -8.25 10.13
N HIS A 410 -21.69 -7.21 9.28
CA HIS A 410 -22.74 -6.21 9.26
C HIS A 410 -24.02 -6.71 8.56
N GLY A 411 -24.01 -7.91 7.96
CA GLY A 411 -25.16 -8.50 7.26
C GLY A 411 -25.01 -8.45 5.74
N PHE A 412 -26.11 -8.66 5.03
CA PHE A 412 -26.15 -8.75 3.57
C PHE A 412 -27.12 -7.73 2.97
N PHE A 413 -27.05 -7.55 1.65
CA PHE A 413 -27.90 -6.60 0.93
C PHE A 413 -28.74 -7.32 -0.12
N ARG A 414 -29.97 -6.83 -0.32
CA ARG A 414 -30.80 -7.17 -1.47
C ARG A 414 -31.07 -5.91 -2.27
N ILE A 415 -30.88 -5.99 -3.58
CA ILE A 415 -31.01 -4.87 -4.51
C ILE A 415 -32.18 -5.18 -5.44
N THR A 416 -33.06 -4.21 -5.61
CA THR A 416 -34.24 -4.34 -6.47
C THR A 416 -34.50 -3.02 -7.20
N LEU A 417 -35.28 -3.08 -8.28
CA LEU A 417 -35.81 -1.89 -8.94
C LEU A 417 -37.29 -1.78 -8.62
N GLU A 418 -37.68 -0.69 -7.96
CA GLU A 418 -39.06 -0.42 -7.58
C GLU A 418 -39.40 1.04 -7.89
N GLU A 419 -40.58 1.29 -8.46
CA GLU A 419 -41.10 2.65 -8.69
C GLU A 419 -40.11 3.59 -9.43
N GLY A 420 -39.32 3.03 -10.36
CA GLY A 420 -38.33 3.79 -11.12
C GLY A 420 -37.12 4.24 -10.28
N GLN A 421 -36.81 3.52 -9.20
CA GLN A 421 -35.67 3.74 -8.32
C GLN A 421 -34.94 2.42 -8.03
N ILE A 422 -33.67 2.55 -7.68
CA ILE A 422 -32.87 1.49 -7.08
C ILE A 422 -33.22 1.44 -5.59
N VAL A 423 -33.59 0.27 -5.09
CA VAL A 423 -33.89 0.01 -3.68
C VAL A 423 -32.89 -1.00 -3.14
N VAL A 424 -32.11 -0.60 -2.15
CA VAL A 424 -31.17 -1.46 -1.44
C VAL A 424 -31.69 -1.70 -0.03
N ARG A 425 -31.92 -2.96 0.31
CA ARG A 425 -32.31 -3.40 1.64
C ARG A 425 -31.11 -4.02 2.33
N HIS A 426 -30.77 -3.49 3.48
CA HIS A 426 -29.73 -4.02 4.37
C HIS A 426 -30.38 -4.96 5.38
N LEU A 427 -29.92 -6.20 5.44
CA LEU A 427 -30.51 -7.25 6.26
C LEU A 427 -29.48 -7.93 7.14
N TYR A 428 -29.90 -8.34 8.34
CA TYR A 428 -29.14 -9.21 9.23
C TYR A 428 -30.07 -10.27 9.82
N ASN A 429 -29.72 -11.55 9.71
CA ASN A 429 -30.58 -12.67 10.12
C ASN A 429 -32.03 -12.55 9.60
N ASN A 430 -32.19 -12.15 8.33
CA ASN A 430 -33.47 -11.88 7.65
C ASN A 430 -34.30 -10.72 8.22
N VAL A 431 -33.78 -9.96 9.18
CA VAL A 431 -34.39 -8.73 9.67
C VAL A 431 -33.91 -7.55 8.82
N LEU A 432 -34.85 -6.76 8.31
CA LEU A 432 -34.54 -5.51 7.61
C LEU A 432 -33.99 -4.50 8.62
N LEU A 433 -32.73 -4.11 8.46
CA LEU A 433 -32.09 -3.08 9.27
C LEU A 433 -32.39 -1.69 8.73
N LYS A 434 -32.24 -1.52 7.41
CA LYS A 434 -32.44 -0.24 6.73
C LYS A 434 -32.73 -0.42 5.25
N GLU A 435 -33.46 0.53 4.69
CA GLU A 435 -33.70 0.62 3.25
C GLU A 435 -33.15 1.94 2.70
N TYR A 436 -32.50 1.85 1.54
CA TYR A 436 -31.94 2.98 0.79
C TYR A 436 -32.62 3.06 -0.57
N ARG A 437 -33.04 4.26 -0.98
CA ARG A 437 -33.71 4.49 -2.27
C ARG A 437 -33.08 5.65 -3.03
N SER A 438 -32.85 5.48 -4.32
CA SER A 438 -32.37 6.54 -5.21
C SER A 438 -32.51 6.16 -6.69
N LYS A 439 -32.59 7.15 -7.58
CA LYS A 439 -32.41 6.94 -9.03
C LYS A 439 -30.94 6.80 -9.44
N HIS A 440 -30.02 7.14 -8.54
CA HIS A 440 -28.59 7.19 -8.78
C HIS A 440 -27.84 6.28 -7.81
N ALA A 441 -27.05 5.34 -8.35
CA ALA A 441 -26.25 4.38 -7.59
C ALA A 441 -25.22 5.09 -6.68
N GLU A 442 -24.60 6.15 -7.19
CA GLU A 442 -23.60 6.94 -6.45
C GLU A 442 -24.16 7.50 -5.13
N ARG A 443 -25.43 7.91 -5.12
CA ARG A 443 -26.06 8.42 -3.90
C ARG A 443 -26.19 7.32 -2.84
N ILE A 444 -26.63 6.12 -3.24
CA ILE A 444 -26.75 4.98 -2.33
C ILE A 444 -25.36 4.58 -1.81
N GLN A 445 -24.35 4.57 -2.68
CA GLN A 445 -22.96 4.32 -2.27
C GLN A 445 -22.52 5.27 -1.16
N HIS A 446 -22.79 6.58 -1.29
CA HIS A 446 -22.46 7.56 -0.25
C HIS A 446 -23.24 7.33 1.06
N ASP A 447 -24.52 6.96 0.96
CA ASP A 447 -25.33 6.66 2.14
C ASP A 447 -24.84 5.38 2.86
N LEU A 448 -24.44 4.33 2.12
CA LEU A 448 -23.85 3.11 2.67
C LEU A 448 -22.51 3.37 3.37
N VAL A 449 -21.66 4.23 2.78
CA VAL A 449 -20.37 4.63 3.39
C VAL A 449 -20.61 5.46 4.65
N ARG A 450 -21.52 6.44 4.62
CA ARG A 450 -21.85 7.27 5.79
C ARG A 450 -22.32 6.43 6.96
N ASP A 451 -23.12 5.40 6.68
CA ASP A 451 -23.72 4.56 7.70
C ASP A 451 -22.80 3.41 8.15
N GLU A 452 -21.58 3.31 7.60
CA GLU A 452 -20.65 2.19 7.83
C GLU A 452 -21.31 0.81 7.62
N ALA A 453 -22.24 0.73 6.65
CA ALA A 453 -23.12 -0.42 6.47
C ALA A 453 -22.40 -1.70 6.02
N ILE A 454 -21.19 -1.57 5.45
CA ILE A 454 -20.39 -2.66 4.90
C ILE A 454 -19.03 -2.66 5.60
N SER A 455 -18.67 -3.78 6.22
CA SER A 455 -17.37 -3.94 6.89
C SER A 455 -16.36 -4.74 6.07
N ASP A 456 -16.82 -5.47 5.05
CA ASP A 456 -15.97 -6.26 4.17
C ASP A 456 -15.73 -5.59 2.79
N LEU A 457 -14.47 -5.57 2.35
CA LEU A 457 -14.08 -4.96 1.08
C LEU A 457 -14.57 -5.76 -0.13
N ASN A 458 -14.57 -7.10 -0.10
CA ASN A 458 -15.09 -7.89 -1.21
C ASN A 458 -16.60 -7.67 -1.34
N HIS A 459 -17.31 -7.62 -0.22
CA HIS A 459 -18.73 -7.31 -0.19
C HIS A 459 -19.03 -5.89 -0.69
N ALA A 460 -18.22 -4.89 -0.32
CA ALA A 460 -18.35 -3.54 -0.85
C ALA A 460 -18.20 -3.49 -2.38
N LEU A 461 -17.22 -4.22 -2.94
CA LEU A 461 -17.03 -4.35 -4.39
C LEU A 461 -18.20 -5.07 -5.06
N TYR A 462 -18.73 -6.11 -4.43
CA TYR A 462 -19.92 -6.82 -4.88
C TYR A 462 -21.16 -5.90 -4.93
N VAL A 463 -21.46 -5.20 -3.84
CA VAL A 463 -22.58 -4.25 -3.75
C VAL A 463 -22.42 -3.12 -4.77
N GLY A 464 -21.21 -2.55 -4.90
CA GLY A 464 -20.93 -1.50 -5.88
C GLY A 464 -21.14 -1.96 -7.33
N ARG A 465 -20.73 -3.19 -7.66
CA ARG A 465 -20.98 -3.80 -8.99
C ARG A 465 -22.48 -3.96 -9.25
N ASN A 466 -23.22 -4.49 -8.29
CA ASN A 466 -24.66 -4.69 -8.42
C ASN A 466 -25.44 -3.36 -8.50
N LEU A 467 -25.03 -2.34 -7.74
CA LEU A 467 -25.57 -0.98 -7.87
C LEU A 467 -25.38 -0.40 -9.27
N ALA A 468 -24.20 -0.58 -9.88
CA ALA A 468 -23.95 -0.13 -11.24
C ALA A 468 -24.81 -0.87 -12.28
N LEU A 469 -25.01 -2.18 -12.11
CA LEU A 469 -25.90 -2.98 -12.95
C LEU A 469 -27.37 -2.54 -12.79
N ALA A 470 -27.83 -2.31 -11.57
CA ALA A 470 -29.18 -1.82 -11.29
C ALA A 470 -29.43 -0.44 -11.92
N GLU A 471 -28.47 0.49 -11.82
CA GLU A 471 -28.62 1.81 -12.45
C GLU A 471 -28.65 1.71 -13.98
N ARG A 472 -27.83 0.85 -14.57
CA ARG A 472 -27.87 0.59 -16.02
C ARG A 472 -29.24 0.03 -16.43
N ALA A 473 -29.72 -1.00 -15.75
CA ALA A 473 -31.01 -1.63 -16.05
C ALA A 473 -32.15 -0.61 -15.94
N LEU A 474 -32.14 0.22 -14.89
CA LEU A 474 -33.11 1.30 -14.70
C LEU A 474 -33.09 2.33 -15.85
N LYS A 475 -31.92 2.70 -16.35
CA LYS A 475 -31.78 3.64 -17.48
C LYS A 475 -32.23 3.05 -18.81
N LEU A 476 -32.05 1.75 -19.02
CA LEU A 476 -32.37 1.06 -20.27
C LEU A 476 -33.78 0.45 -20.28
N GLY A 477 -34.47 0.42 -19.13
CA GLY A 477 -35.74 -0.29 -18.98
C GLY A 477 -35.58 -1.81 -19.06
N GLU A 478 -34.39 -2.32 -18.75
CA GLU A 478 -34.08 -3.76 -18.73
C GLU A 478 -34.46 -4.37 -17.37
N GLN A 479 -34.69 -5.69 -17.34
CA GLN A 479 -34.84 -6.41 -16.08
C GLN A 479 -33.49 -6.44 -15.35
N PHE A 480 -33.51 -6.15 -14.05
CA PHE A 480 -32.33 -6.27 -13.20
C PHE A 480 -32.27 -7.66 -12.56
N GLU A 481 -31.09 -8.29 -12.64
CA GLU A 481 -30.75 -9.51 -11.93
C GLU A 481 -29.42 -9.28 -11.18
N GLU A 482 -29.37 -9.71 -9.92
CA GLU A 482 -28.13 -9.65 -9.13
C GLU A 482 -27.09 -10.63 -9.68
N ALA A 483 -25.83 -10.17 -9.74
CA ALA A 483 -24.70 -10.85 -10.37
C ALA A 483 -23.84 -11.71 -9.45
#